data_AF-A0AAW8LN65-F1
#
_entry.id   AF-A0AAW8LN65-F1
#
_cell.length_a   1.000
_cell.length_b   1.000
_cell.length_c   1.000
_cell.angle_alpha   90.00
_cell.angle_beta   90.00
_cell.angle_gamma   90.00
#
_symmetry.space_group_name_H-M   'P 1'
#
loop_
_entity.id
_entity.type
_entity.pdbx_description
1 polymer ?
#
loop_
_entity_poly.entity_id
_entity_poly.type
_entity_poly.pdbx_seq_one_letter_code
_entity_poly.pdbx_strand_id
1 'polypeptide(L)'
;MNAQNKQAVEVFQAEEVELSTFHPAQAQKFNLTNGREVLLAIHAIQRAISDMGGIGKTHDTKAKNAAYNYKFRGIEDMYNVISPLMVHFGLVLTPYLESGRMSKITTKTGDVTYKSVVTMRYTLISIIDGSSIEVCFVGEANDSGDKSSLKAQSQAQKAFYIQTFNIPTSTYHQDLSAYGSQGSNQHNQITAEDAPVQFNQGPEASLQFKNEVDEYMRQHKEVLCEVLKRRNLDIMTISHNQLSEIYEAFKQHIAKKAQARKDKEAQAAQHNQHHHHAQDLMYAQDAQHVQNSRHVH
;
A
#
# COMPACT_ATOMS: atom_id res chain seq x y z
N MET A 1 51.76 11.79 54.24
CA MET A 1 50.95 10.56 54.09
C MET A 1 49.57 10.84 54.65
N ASN A 2 48.54 10.93 53.82
CA ASN A 2 47.32 10.17 54.05
C ASN A 2 46.50 10.10 52.77
N ALA A 3 46.28 8.85 52.38
CA ALA A 3 45.78 8.43 51.09
C ALA A 3 44.25 8.52 51.05
N GLN A 4 43.75 9.02 49.92
CA GLN A 4 42.66 8.42 49.14
C GLN A 4 41.40 8.03 49.92
N ASN A 5 40.47 9.00 50.02
CA ASN A 5 39.05 8.70 50.18
C ASN A 5 38.49 8.32 48.77
N LYS A 6 38.84 7.13 48.29
CA LYS A 6 38.18 6.49 47.13
C LYS A 6 36.93 5.78 47.66
N GLN A 7 35.79 6.48 47.68
CA GLN A 7 34.51 5.82 47.84
C GLN A 7 34.32 4.86 46.67
N ALA A 8 34.25 3.58 46.99
CA ALA A 8 33.94 2.51 46.06
C ALA A 8 32.56 2.77 45.45
N VAL A 9 32.54 2.91 44.12
CA VAL A 9 31.30 2.81 43.35
C VAL A 9 30.93 1.33 43.36
N GLU A 10 30.11 0.90 44.31
CA GLU A 10 29.45 -0.40 44.24
C GLU A 10 28.52 -0.37 43.04
N VAL A 11 28.96 -1.03 41.96
CA VAL A 11 28.12 -1.38 40.81
C VAL A 11 27.17 -2.48 41.29
N PHE A 12 26.02 -2.08 41.82
CA PHE A 12 24.97 -3.01 42.22
C PHE A 12 24.45 -3.76 40.99
N GLN A 13 24.56 -5.08 41.05
CA GLN A 13 24.16 -6.00 39.99
C GLN A 13 22.67 -5.82 39.68
N ALA A 14 22.34 -5.69 38.40
CA ALA A 14 20.97 -5.75 37.93
C ALA A 14 20.45 -7.17 38.18
N GLU A 15 19.39 -7.32 38.98
CA GLU A 15 18.63 -8.56 39.05
C GLU A 15 17.98 -8.79 37.67
N GLU A 16 18.47 -9.80 36.95
CA GLU A 16 17.93 -10.20 35.66
C GLU A 16 16.78 -11.20 35.89
N VAL A 17 15.56 -10.82 35.56
CA VAL A 17 14.46 -11.79 35.44
C VAL A 17 14.46 -12.26 33.99
N GLU A 18 15.05 -13.43 33.74
CA GLU A 18 14.96 -14.12 32.45
C GLU A 18 13.57 -14.72 32.26
N LEU A 19 12.79 -14.18 31.31
CA LEU A 19 11.65 -14.90 30.75
C LEU A 19 12.18 -15.82 29.64
N SER A 20 12.16 -17.13 29.92
CA SER A 20 12.54 -18.28 29.07
C SER A 20 13.34 -18.00 27.80
N THR A 21 14.60 -18.46 27.75
CA THR A 21 15.40 -18.54 26.53
C THR A 21 14.87 -19.63 25.60
N PHE A 22 14.52 -19.28 24.35
CA PHE A 22 14.19 -20.27 23.31
C PHE A 22 15.43 -20.61 22.47
N HIS A 23 15.53 -21.90 22.14
CA HIS A 23 16.46 -22.48 21.16
C HIS A 23 16.22 -21.90 19.76
N PRO A 24 17.21 -21.86 18.85
CA PRO A 24 17.00 -21.30 17.51
C PRO A 24 15.84 -22.01 16.81
N ALA A 25 14.73 -21.29 16.63
CA ALA A 25 13.65 -21.72 15.76
C ALA A 25 14.24 -21.95 14.37
N GLN A 26 13.84 -23.06 13.76
CA GLN A 26 14.26 -23.52 12.45
C GLN A 26 14.26 -22.40 11.40
N ALA A 27 15.20 -22.48 10.46
CA ALA A 27 15.45 -21.51 9.39
C ALA A 27 14.16 -20.84 8.88
N GLN A 28 14.13 -19.52 8.99
CA GLN A 28 13.08 -18.61 8.56
C GLN A 28 12.60 -18.97 7.15
N LYS A 29 11.46 -19.66 7.05
CA LYS A 29 10.84 -19.97 5.75
C LYS A 29 10.14 -18.71 5.25
N PHE A 30 10.85 -17.85 4.54
CA PHE A 30 10.22 -16.96 3.56
C PHE A 30 9.71 -17.82 2.41
N ASN A 31 8.64 -18.59 2.65
CA ASN A 31 8.00 -19.39 1.61
C ASN A 31 7.18 -18.45 0.71
N LEU A 32 7.86 -17.76 -0.20
CA LEU A 32 7.25 -16.88 -1.20
C LEU A 32 6.42 -17.64 -2.24
N THR A 33 6.46 -18.97 -2.24
CA THR A 33 5.63 -19.79 -3.13
C THR A 33 4.14 -19.67 -2.78
N ASN A 34 3.82 -19.29 -1.54
CA ASN A 34 2.45 -19.01 -1.09
C ASN A 34 2.21 -17.55 -0.70
N GLY A 35 3.21 -16.70 -0.46
CA GLY A 35 3.06 -15.35 0.14
C GLY A 35 2.42 -14.24 -0.74
N ARG A 36 1.80 -14.56 -1.88
CA ARG A 36 1.36 -13.54 -2.85
C ARG A 36 0.27 -12.63 -2.29
N GLU A 37 -0.77 -13.18 -1.68
CA GLU A 37 -1.90 -12.37 -1.18
C GLU A 37 -1.49 -11.47 0.00
N VAL A 38 -0.57 -11.95 0.86
CA VAL A 38 0.03 -11.10 1.91
C VAL A 38 0.77 -9.91 1.30
N LEU A 39 1.57 -10.13 0.25
CA LEU A 39 2.30 -9.03 -0.42
C LEU A 39 1.34 -8.04 -1.10
N LEU A 40 0.28 -8.53 -1.74
CA LEU A 40 -0.76 -7.67 -2.35
C LEU A 40 -1.45 -6.81 -1.29
N ALA A 41 -1.83 -7.40 -0.15
CA ALA A 41 -2.45 -6.67 0.95
C ALA A 41 -1.50 -5.64 1.56
N ILE A 42 -0.24 -6.00 1.81
CA ILE A 42 0.77 -5.04 2.31
C ILE A 42 0.91 -3.86 1.34
N HIS A 43 1.03 -4.13 0.04
CA HIS A 43 1.17 -3.08 -0.96
C HIS A 43 -0.07 -2.18 -1.05
N ALA A 44 -1.28 -2.76 -0.94
CA ALA A 44 -2.52 -1.98 -0.93
C ALA A 44 -2.63 -1.07 0.31
N ILE A 45 -2.22 -1.57 1.49
CA ILE A 45 -2.14 -0.77 2.71
C ILE A 45 -1.12 0.36 2.57
N GLN A 46 0.07 0.07 2.03
CA GLN A 46 1.10 1.07 1.75
C GLN A 46 0.57 2.19 0.84
N ARG A 47 -0.12 1.83 -0.25
CA ARG A 47 -0.74 2.79 -1.16
C ARG A 47 -1.77 3.66 -0.43
N ALA A 48 -2.71 3.05 0.31
CA ALA A 48 -3.73 3.79 1.04
C ALA A 48 -3.14 4.77 2.07
N ILE A 49 -2.09 4.37 2.79
CA ILE A 49 -1.37 5.23 3.73
C ILE A 49 -0.64 6.37 3.00
N SER A 50 -0.03 6.07 1.85
CA SER A 50 0.63 7.09 1.02
C SER A 50 -0.37 8.10 0.46
N ASP A 51 -1.53 7.64 -0.01
CA ASP A 51 -2.59 8.48 -0.60
C ASP A 51 -3.19 9.46 0.42
N MET A 52 -3.17 9.13 1.72
CA MET A 52 -3.57 10.04 2.80
C MET A 52 -2.44 10.92 3.35
N GLY A 53 -1.24 10.88 2.75
CA GLY A 53 -0.09 11.70 3.18
C GLY A 53 0.69 11.11 4.37
N GLY A 54 0.53 9.81 4.64
CA GLY A 54 1.18 9.12 5.75
C GLY A 54 0.43 9.29 7.09
N ILE A 55 1.10 8.89 8.17
CA ILE A 55 0.57 9.03 9.54
C ILE A 55 1.32 10.18 10.22
N GLY A 56 0.60 11.21 10.65
CA GLY A 56 1.18 12.41 11.28
C GLY A 56 1.66 12.17 12.72
N LYS A 57 2.58 13.03 13.20
CA LYS A 57 2.98 13.06 14.63
C LYS A 57 1.97 13.90 15.42
N THR A 58 0.97 13.27 16.02
CA THR A 58 -0.15 13.94 16.70
C THR A 58 0.12 14.23 18.18
N HIS A 59 1.14 13.59 18.77
CA HIS A 59 1.48 13.75 20.18
C HIS A 59 2.76 14.57 20.36
N ASP A 60 2.83 15.27 21.48
CA ASP A 60 4.05 15.93 21.95
C ASP A 60 4.30 15.67 23.45
N THR A 61 5.53 15.88 23.87
CA THR A 61 5.97 15.71 25.25
C THR A 61 5.90 17.00 26.07
N LYS A 62 5.44 18.12 25.49
CA LYS A 62 5.47 19.46 26.11
C LYS A 62 4.69 19.48 27.42
N ALA A 63 3.54 18.80 27.47
CA ALA A 63 2.70 18.73 28.66
C ALA A 63 3.30 17.89 29.81
N LYS A 64 4.28 17.03 29.53
CA LYS A 64 4.85 16.09 30.51
C LYS A 64 6.27 16.46 30.95
N ASN A 65 7.07 17.02 30.05
CA ASN A 65 8.43 17.43 30.36
C ASN A 65 8.90 18.53 29.39
N ALA A 66 8.78 19.80 29.81
CA ALA A 66 9.09 20.97 29.00
C ALA A 66 10.56 21.01 28.52
N ALA A 67 11.47 20.35 29.23
CA ALA A 67 12.89 20.29 28.88
C ALA A 67 13.19 19.34 27.69
N TYR A 68 12.29 18.39 27.39
CA TYR A 68 12.46 17.40 26.33
C TYR A 68 11.26 17.41 25.37
N ASN A 69 10.99 18.56 24.75
CA ASN A 69 9.86 18.75 23.85
C ASN A 69 10.13 18.20 22.44
N TYR A 70 9.46 17.11 22.08
CA TYR A 70 9.45 16.56 20.72
C TYR A 70 8.08 16.00 20.37
N LYS A 71 7.79 15.96 19.06
CA LYS A 71 6.58 15.35 18.51
C LYS A 71 6.82 13.88 18.14
N PHE A 72 5.82 13.03 18.35
CA PHE A 72 5.90 11.60 18.05
C PHE A 72 4.54 11.02 17.61
N ARG A 73 4.59 9.79 17.08
CA ARG A 73 3.40 8.97 16.76
C ARG A 73 3.13 8.02 17.92
N GLY A 74 1.92 8.07 18.45
CA GLY A 74 1.38 7.10 19.38
C GLY A 74 1.15 5.76 18.67
N ILE A 75 1.02 4.69 19.46
CA ILE A 75 0.59 3.41 18.90
C ILE A 75 -0.87 3.49 18.41
N GLU A 76 -1.71 4.27 19.10
CA GLU A 76 -3.10 4.53 18.70
C GLU A 76 -3.21 5.20 17.33
N ASP A 77 -2.31 6.15 17.00
CA ASP A 77 -2.26 6.75 15.66
C ASP A 77 -2.06 5.69 14.57
N MET A 78 -1.26 4.66 14.87
CA MET A 78 -1.03 3.55 13.95
C MET A 78 -2.27 2.66 13.84
N TYR A 79 -2.88 2.28 14.96
CA TYR A 79 -4.06 1.41 14.95
C TYR A 79 -5.26 2.05 14.24
N ASN A 80 -5.51 3.33 14.46
CA ASN A 80 -6.64 4.04 13.85
C ASN A 80 -6.57 4.07 12.32
N VAL A 81 -5.37 3.99 11.74
CA VAL A 81 -5.16 3.97 10.30
C VAL A 81 -5.00 2.54 9.77
N ILE A 82 -4.14 1.74 10.39
CA ILE A 82 -3.70 0.45 9.84
C ILE A 82 -4.75 -0.63 10.09
N SER A 83 -5.40 -0.66 11.27
CA SER A 83 -6.35 -1.73 11.59
C SER A 83 -7.53 -1.80 10.62
N PRO A 84 -8.21 -0.68 10.27
CA PRO A 84 -9.27 -0.71 9.25
C PRO A 84 -8.76 -1.16 7.87
N LEU A 85 -7.56 -0.76 7.47
CA LEU A 85 -6.97 -1.14 6.19
C LEU A 85 -6.62 -2.64 6.14
N MET A 86 -6.08 -3.18 7.23
CA MET A 86 -5.83 -4.62 7.36
C MET A 86 -7.13 -5.43 7.21
N VAL A 87 -8.20 -5.02 7.89
CA VAL A 87 -9.52 -5.67 7.74
C VAL A 87 -10.03 -5.55 6.30
N HIS A 88 -9.96 -4.36 5.71
CA HIS A 88 -10.43 -4.11 4.36
C HIS A 88 -9.70 -4.95 3.30
N PHE A 89 -8.39 -5.13 3.43
CA PHE A 89 -7.57 -5.90 2.50
C PHE A 89 -7.35 -7.37 2.91
N GLY A 90 -8.10 -7.87 3.89
CA GLY A 90 -8.09 -9.29 4.26
C GLY A 90 -6.78 -9.76 4.89
N LEU A 91 -6.11 -8.89 5.65
CA LEU A 91 -4.84 -9.17 6.31
C LEU A 91 -5.04 -9.26 7.83
N VAL A 92 -4.62 -10.37 8.43
CA VAL A 92 -4.63 -10.59 9.88
C VAL A 92 -3.21 -10.48 10.41
N LEU A 93 -3.07 -9.83 11.57
CA LEU A 93 -1.81 -9.71 12.30
C LEU A 93 -1.91 -10.47 13.61
N THR A 94 -0.99 -11.41 13.84
CA THR A 94 -0.90 -12.15 15.11
C THR A 94 0.46 -11.89 15.76
N PRO A 95 0.51 -11.18 16.91
CA PRO A 95 1.74 -10.97 17.65
C PRO A 95 2.08 -12.16 18.56
N TYR A 96 3.36 -12.43 18.74
CA TYR A 96 3.90 -13.41 19.66
C TYR A 96 5.13 -12.85 20.37
N LEU A 97 5.15 -12.91 21.70
CA LEU A 97 6.30 -12.51 22.51
C LEU A 97 7.33 -13.65 22.50
N GLU A 98 8.43 -13.47 21.76
CA GLU A 98 9.50 -14.48 21.67
C GLU A 98 10.40 -14.47 22.89
N SER A 99 10.78 -13.28 23.34
CA SER A 99 11.62 -13.11 24.53
C SER A 99 11.35 -11.76 25.17
N GLY A 100 11.58 -11.69 26.48
CA GLY A 100 11.44 -10.47 27.26
C GLY A 100 12.44 -10.44 28.39
N ARG A 101 13.00 -9.27 28.66
CA ARG A 101 13.87 -9.03 29.79
C ARG A 101 13.50 -7.72 30.43
N MET A 102 13.41 -7.71 31.76
CA MET A 102 13.21 -6.51 32.54
C MET A 102 14.35 -6.35 33.54
N SER A 103 14.98 -5.19 33.55
CA SER A 103 16.03 -4.81 34.49
C SER A 103 15.56 -3.65 35.36
N LYS A 104 15.79 -3.73 36.67
CA LYS A 104 15.59 -2.61 37.59
C LYS A 104 16.83 -1.71 37.57
N ILE A 105 16.63 -0.42 37.34
CA ILE A 105 17.66 0.61 37.30
C ILE A 105 17.36 1.64 38.38
N THR A 106 18.34 1.91 39.24
CA THR A 106 18.26 3.00 40.22
C THR A 106 19.00 4.22 39.68
N THR A 107 18.33 5.37 39.63
CA THR A 107 18.95 6.63 39.19
C THR A 107 19.92 7.17 40.23
N LYS A 108 20.71 8.18 39.86
CA LYS A 108 21.61 8.89 40.81
C LYS A 108 20.87 9.56 41.97
N THR A 109 19.57 9.85 41.80
CA THR A 109 18.70 10.46 42.81
C THR A 109 18.01 9.42 43.71
N GLY A 110 18.22 8.12 43.45
CA GLY A 110 17.60 7.02 44.19
C GLY A 110 16.26 6.56 43.63
N ASP A 111 15.77 7.18 42.56
CA ASP A 111 14.51 6.78 41.91
C ASP A 111 14.66 5.45 41.19
N VAL A 112 13.60 4.64 41.19
CA VAL A 112 13.57 3.35 40.50
C VAL A 112 12.93 3.50 39.13
N THR A 113 13.56 2.91 38.10
CA THR A 113 13.04 2.78 36.74
C THR A 113 13.23 1.35 36.26
N TYR A 114 12.24 0.80 35.58
CA TYR A 114 12.31 -0.50 34.95
C TYR A 114 12.60 -0.33 33.46
N LYS A 115 13.68 -0.97 33.00
CA LYS A 115 14.02 -1.08 31.58
C LYS A 115 13.58 -2.45 31.07
N SER A 116 12.69 -2.46 30.08
CA SER A 116 12.25 -3.69 29.41
C SER A 116 12.75 -3.73 27.97
N VAL A 117 13.25 -4.88 27.55
CA VAL A 117 13.59 -5.20 26.16
C VAL A 117 12.81 -6.45 25.79
N VAL A 118 12.05 -6.40 24.69
CA VAL A 118 11.24 -7.51 24.20
C VAL A 118 11.52 -7.79 22.73
N THR A 119 11.51 -9.06 22.34
CA THR A 119 11.52 -9.47 20.93
C THR A 119 10.11 -9.97 20.60
N MET A 120 9.47 -9.32 19.63
CA MET A 120 8.13 -9.65 19.17
C MET A 120 8.21 -10.25 17.77
N ARG A 121 7.61 -11.41 17.57
CA ARG A 121 7.32 -11.94 16.23
C ARG A 121 5.91 -11.55 15.83
N TYR A 122 5.78 -11.10 14.60
CA TYR A 122 4.53 -10.71 13.98
C TYR A 122 4.27 -11.61 12.79
N THR A 123 3.15 -12.33 12.83
CA THR A 123 2.70 -13.17 11.72
C THR A 123 1.60 -12.43 10.98
N LEU A 124 1.86 -12.10 9.72
CA LEU A 124 0.86 -11.56 8.80
C LEU A 124 0.25 -12.72 8.02
N ILE A 125 -1.08 -12.82 8.02
CA ILE A 125 -1.82 -13.93 7.42
C ILE A 125 -2.89 -13.37 6.51
N SER A 126 -2.89 -13.78 5.24
CA SER A 126 -3.98 -13.50 4.32
C SER A 126 -5.17 -14.41 4.60
N ILE A 127 -6.37 -13.84 4.72
CA ILE A 127 -7.61 -14.63 4.86
C ILE A 127 -8.09 -15.22 3.53
N ILE A 128 -7.49 -14.81 2.41
CA ILE A 128 -7.91 -15.21 1.06
C ILE A 128 -7.39 -16.61 0.72
N ASP A 129 -6.12 -16.87 1.02
CA ASP A 129 -5.42 -18.11 0.65
C ASP A 129 -4.69 -18.77 1.83
N GLY A 130 -4.74 -18.16 3.03
CA GLY A 130 -4.04 -18.65 4.22
C GLY A 130 -2.53 -18.43 4.17
N SER A 131 -2.01 -17.72 3.18
CA SER A 131 -0.59 -17.42 3.09
C SER A 131 -0.13 -16.54 4.23
N SER A 132 1.13 -16.71 4.65
CA SER A 132 1.66 -15.97 5.79
C SER A 132 3.13 -15.57 5.64
N ILE A 133 3.48 -14.44 6.26
CA ILE A 133 4.86 -13.96 6.41
C ILE A 133 5.10 -13.65 7.88
N GLU A 134 6.26 -14.04 8.39
CA GLU A 134 6.70 -13.74 9.75
C GLU A 134 7.87 -12.76 9.74
N VAL A 135 7.80 -11.78 10.65
CA VAL A 135 8.86 -10.79 10.87
C VAL A 135 9.07 -10.56 12.36
N CYS A 136 10.31 -10.31 12.77
CA CYS A 136 10.66 -10.07 14.17
C CYS A 136 11.15 -8.64 14.38
N PHE A 137 10.71 -8.03 15.47
CA PHE A 137 11.08 -6.68 15.87
C PHE A 137 11.40 -6.63 17.36
N VAL A 138 12.42 -5.85 17.70
CA VAL A 138 12.81 -5.60 19.09
C VAL A 138 12.22 -4.28 19.55
N GLY A 139 11.66 -4.27 20.76
CA GLY A 139 11.15 -3.10 21.43
C GLY A 139 11.87 -2.87 22.75
N GLU A 140 12.18 -1.60 23.04
CA GLU A 140 12.79 -1.19 24.31
C GLU A 140 11.96 -0.06 24.92
N ALA A 141 11.73 -0.12 26.23
CA ALA A 141 11.13 0.97 26.98
C ALA A 141 11.65 1.07 28.40
N ASN A 142 11.63 2.30 28.91
CA ASN A 142 11.85 2.62 30.32
C ASN A 142 10.53 3.13 30.92
N ASP A 143 10.20 2.70 32.13
CA ASP A 143 9.04 3.17 32.89
C ASP A 143 9.34 3.14 34.38
N SER A 144 8.95 4.17 35.13
CA SER A 144 9.10 4.20 36.59
C SER A 144 8.01 3.44 37.34
N GLY A 145 7.00 2.92 36.64
CA GLY A 145 5.93 2.09 37.17
C GLY A 145 5.90 0.69 36.56
N ASP A 146 4.71 0.10 36.47
CA ASP A 146 4.44 -1.28 36.06
C ASP A 146 4.32 -1.48 34.55
N LYS A 147 4.52 -0.43 33.73
CA LYS A 147 4.16 -0.44 32.30
C LYS A 147 5.35 -0.61 31.35
N SER A 148 6.54 -0.89 31.87
CA SER A 148 7.77 -0.98 31.08
C SER A 148 7.66 -2.04 29.98
N SER A 149 7.17 -3.24 30.29
CA SER A 149 7.02 -4.35 29.33
C SER A 149 6.01 -4.06 28.22
N LEU A 150 4.83 -3.55 28.57
CA LEU A 150 3.78 -3.19 27.60
C LEU A 150 4.21 -2.01 26.71
N LYS A 151 4.96 -1.05 27.26
CA LYS A 151 5.57 0.01 26.45
C LYS A 151 6.59 -0.55 25.49
N ALA A 152 7.43 -1.50 25.91
CA ALA A 152 8.40 -2.14 25.03
C ALA A 152 7.70 -2.88 23.87
N GLN A 153 6.62 -3.63 24.14
CA GLN A 153 5.81 -4.26 23.08
C GLN A 153 5.20 -3.22 22.12
N SER A 154 4.69 -2.09 22.64
CA SER A 154 4.19 -1.00 21.81
C SER A 154 5.28 -0.38 20.92
N GLN A 155 6.53 -0.31 21.41
CA GLN A 155 7.66 0.18 20.64
C GLN A 155 8.03 -0.79 19.51
N ALA A 156 8.07 -2.09 19.80
CA ALA A 156 8.26 -3.12 18.77
C ALA A 156 7.17 -3.05 17.70
N GLN A 157 5.91 -2.90 18.10
CA GLN A 157 4.79 -2.85 17.17
C GLN A 157 4.80 -1.60 16.29
N LYS A 158 5.19 -0.45 16.84
CA LYS A 158 5.40 0.77 16.03
C LYS A 158 6.50 0.58 15.01
N ALA A 159 7.62 -0.03 15.38
CA ALA A 159 8.70 -0.32 14.44
C ALA A 159 8.24 -1.29 13.34
N PHE A 160 7.50 -2.34 13.72
CA PHE A 160 6.85 -3.27 12.80
C PHE A 160 5.96 -2.52 11.80
N TYR A 161 5.03 -1.67 12.26
CA TYR A 161 4.12 -0.95 11.37
C TYR A 161 4.85 -0.01 10.42
N ILE A 162 5.80 0.78 10.94
CA ILE A 162 6.55 1.74 10.12
C ILE A 162 7.35 1.02 9.03
N GLN A 163 8.06 -0.05 9.37
CA GLN A 163 8.96 -0.73 8.43
C GLN A 163 8.22 -1.67 7.48
N THR A 164 7.17 -2.36 7.95
CA THR A 164 6.38 -3.27 7.10
C THR A 164 5.58 -2.48 6.06
N PHE A 165 4.97 -1.37 6.46
CA PHE A 165 4.14 -0.54 5.59
C PHE A 165 4.87 0.69 5.06
N ASN A 166 6.20 0.75 5.17
CA ASN A 166 7.04 1.84 4.67
C ASN A 166 6.46 3.24 4.94
N ILE A 167 5.95 3.44 6.16
CA ILE A 167 5.17 4.64 6.51
C ILE A 167 6.13 5.83 6.53
N PRO A 168 5.89 6.89 5.73
CA PRO A 168 6.75 8.06 5.70
C PRO A 168 6.91 8.66 7.11
N THR A 169 8.15 8.69 7.62
CA THR A 169 8.42 9.11 9.00
C THR A 169 8.65 10.61 9.14
N SER A 170 8.95 11.28 8.03
CA SER A 170 9.26 12.69 7.96
C SER A 170 7.99 13.51 7.74
N THR A 171 7.94 14.75 8.23
CA THR A 171 6.86 15.71 7.95
C THR A 171 7.03 16.36 6.57
N TYR A 172 7.72 15.70 5.63
CA TYR A 172 7.98 16.25 4.30
C TYR A 172 6.72 16.10 3.45
N HIS A 173 5.74 16.96 3.73
CA HIS A 173 5.03 17.64 2.66
C HIS A 173 5.96 18.77 2.19
N GLN A 174 7.08 18.41 1.58
CA GLN A 174 7.88 19.35 0.81
C GLN A 174 7.88 18.80 -0.59
N ASP A 175 7.37 19.61 -1.51
CA ASP A 175 7.24 19.30 -2.92
C ASP A 175 8.38 18.42 -3.42
N LEU A 176 8.02 17.33 -4.09
CA LEU A 176 8.95 16.48 -4.84
C LEU A 176 9.67 17.26 -5.98
N SER A 177 9.38 18.55 -6.15
CA SER A 177 10.13 19.48 -7.01
C SER A 177 11.53 19.83 -6.47
N ALA A 178 11.86 19.52 -5.22
CA ALA A 178 13.14 19.89 -4.59
C ALA A 178 14.26 18.84 -4.75
N TYR A 179 14.04 17.72 -5.43
CA TYR A 179 15.11 16.73 -5.71
C TYR A 179 15.96 17.04 -6.96
N GLY A 180 15.88 18.27 -7.47
CA GLY A 180 16.64 18.73 -8.62
C GLY A 180 17.27 20.10 -8.41
N SER A 181 18.26 20.20 -7.53
CA SER A 181 19.33 21.22 -7.59
C SER A 181 20.17 21.13 -6.33
N GLN A 182 21.36 20.54 -6.44
CA GLN A 182 22.62 20.98 -5.81
C GLN A 182 23.71 20.24 -6.61
N GLY A 183 24.10 20.85 -7.72
CA GLY A 183 25.21 20.39 -8.54
C GLY A 183 26.55 20.69 -7.85
N SER A 184 27.44 19.70 -7.86
CA SER A 184 28.88 19.94 -7.96
C SER A 184 29.35 19.40 -9.29
N ASN A 185 29.77 20.34 -10.15
CA ASN A 185 30.27 20.15 -11.51
C ASN A 185 31.40 19.10 -11.60
N GLN A 186 31.36 18.28 -12.66
CA GLN A 186 32.47 18.13 -13.61
C GLN A 186 32.05 17.36 -14.88
N HIS A 187 32.18 18.05 -16.02
CA HIS A 187 32.52 17.57 -17.38
C HIS A 187 32.01 16.20 -17.86
N ASN A 188 31.09 16.19 -18.84
CA ASN A 188 31.50 16.04 -20.24
C ASN A 188 30.36 16.37 -21.22
N GLN A 189 30.74 17.05 -22.30
CA GLN A 189 29.90 17.46 -23.41
C GLN A 189 29.52 16.25 -24.27
N ILE A 190 28.23 16.12 -24.59
CA ILE A 190 27.78 15.47 -25.84
C ILE A 190 26.72 16.39 -26.46
N THR A 191 26.95 16.66 -27.73
CA THR A 191 26.26 17.59 -28.63
C THR A 191 24.86 17.13 -29.04
N ALA A 192 23.95 18.09 -29.02
CA ALA A 192 22.93 18.46 -30.02
C ALA A 192 22.01 17.40 -30.68
N GLU A 193 20.77 17.85 -30.85
CA GLU A 193 19.77 17.42 -31.84
C GLU A 193 18.88 16.23 -31.45
N ASP A 194 17.78 16.55 -30.75
CA ASP A 194 16.42 16.32 -31.25
C ASP A 194 15.41 16.86 -30.21
N ALA A 195 14.81 18.01 -30.50
CA ALA A 195 13.70 18.54 -29.72
C ALA A 195 12.37 18.10 -30.34
N PRO A 196 11.46 17.49 -29.56
CA PRO A 196 10.03 17.55 -29.87
C PRO A 196 9.30 18.43 -28.85
N VAL A 197 8.78 19.53 -29.39
CA VAL A 197 7.51 20.20 -29.10
C VAL A 197 7.05 20.29 -27.64
N GLN A 198 7.09 21.50 -27.09
CA GLN A 198 6.40 21.83 -25.84
C GLN A 198 4.88 21.72 -26.01
N PHE A 199 4.24 20.83 -25.25
CA PHE A 199 2.79 20.80 -25.08
C PHE A 199 2.43 21.14 -23.62
N ASN A 200 1.86 22.34 -23.46
CA ASN A 200 1.12 22.90 -22.31
C ASN A 200 1.34 22.30 -20.91
N GLN A 201 2.13 23.01 -20.09
CA GLN A 201 2.25 22.80 -18.64
C GLN A 201 1.05 23.41 -17.90
N GLY A 202 -0.03 22.64 -17.72
CA GLY A 202 -1.04 22.92 -16.69
C GLY A 202 -0.61 22.37 -15.32
N PRO A 203 -1.29 22.71 -14.21
CA PRO A 203 -1.01 22.10 -12.91
C PRO A 203 -1.14 20.58 -13.00
N GLU A 204 -0.34 19.86 -12.21
CA GLU A 204 -0.40 18.40 -12.11
C GLU A 204 -1.84 17.94 -11.80
N ALA A 205 -2.24 16.82 -12.40
CA ALA A 205 -3.53 16.23 -12.09
C ALA A 205 -3.60 15.88 -10.60
N SER A 206 -4.69 16.26 -9.93
CA SER A 206 -4.89 15.91 -8.53
C SER A 206 -4.96 14.39 -8.36
N LEU A 207 -4.53 13.89 -7.19
CA LEU A 207 -4.61 12.46 -6.88
C LEU A 207 -6.05 11.93 -6.98
N GLN A 208 -7.03 12.73 -6.53
CA GLN A 208 -8.44 12.40 -6.65
C GLN A 208 -8.85 12.18 -8.12
N PHE A 209 -8.42 13.05 -9.03
CA PHE A 209 -8.73 12.92 -10.45
C PHE A 209 -8.00 11.73 -11.09
N LYS A 210 -6.74 11.47 -10.72
CA LYS A 210 -6.00 10.27 -11.13
C LYS A 210 -6.72 8.98 -10.72
N ASN A 211 -7.24 8.93 -9.49
CA ASN A 211 -7.98 7.79 -8.97
C ASN A 211 -9.33 7.58 -9.66
N GLU A 212 -10.09 8.67 -9.89
CA GLU A 212 -11.36 8.60 -10.62
C GLU A 212 -11.17 8.01 -12.03
N VAL A 213 -10.15 8.46 -12.75
CA VAL A 213 -9.85 7.97 -14.10
C VAL A 213 -9.39 6.51 -14.07
N ASP A 214 -8.53 6.11 -13.12
CA ASP A 214 -8.08 4.71 -12.98
C ASP A 214 -9.24 3.77 -12.64
N GLU A 215 -10.14 4.17 -11.74
CA GLU A 215 -11.32 3.39 -11.37
C GLU A 215 -12.25 3.18 -12.57
N TYR A 216 -12.52 4.23 -13.34
CA TYR A 216 -13.32 4.12 -14.57
C TYR A 216 -12.67 3.20 -15.61
N MET A 217 -11.36 3.31 -15.84
CA MET A 217 -10.64 2.47 -16.81
C MET A 217 -10.66 0.98 -16.40
N ARG A 218 -10.57 0.68 -15.10
CA ARG A 218 -10.61 -0.70 -14.58
C ARG A 218 -11.93 -1.41 -14.87
N GLN A 219 -13.06 -0.70 -14.85
CA GLN A 219 -14.36 -1.25 -15.24
C GLN A 219 -14.37 -1.77 -16.69
N HIS A 220 -13.47 -1.23 -17.52
CA HIS A 220 -13.28 -1.62 -18.92
C HIS A 220 -12.01 -2.46 -19.15
N LYS A 221 -11.43 -3.03 -18.09
CA LYS A 221 -10.23 -3.89 -18.10
C LYS A 221 -8.95 -3.19 -18.59
N GLU A 222 -8.85 -1.88 -18.44
CA GLU A 222 -7.62 -1.11 -18.69
C GLU A 222 -7.09 -0.54 -17.36
N VAL A 223 -5.79 -0.26 -17.31
CA VAL A 223 -5.11 0.29 -16.12
C VAL A 223 -4.46 1.61 -16.51
N LEU A 224 -4.73 2.68 -15.75
CA LEU A 224 -4.28 4.03 -16.11
C LEU A 224 -2.75 4.08 -16.28
N CYS A 225 -1.99 3.52 -15.35
CA CYS A 225 -0.52 3.49 -15.44
C CYS A 225 -0.02 2.89 -16.75
N GLU A 226 -0.65 1.82 -17.25
CA GLU A 226 -0.23 1.17 -18.51
C GLU A 226 -0.65 1.99 -19.73
N VAL A 227 -1.81 2.66 -19.68
CA VAL A 227 -2.24 3.61 -20.72
C VAL A 227 -1.27 4.80 -20.80
N LEU A 228 -0.81 5.32 -19.66
CA LEU A 228 0.14 6.43 -19.60
C LEU A 228 1.53 6.01 -20.11
N LYS A 229 2.05 4.84 -19.69
CA LYS A 229 3.33 4.29 -20.18
C LYS A 229 3.36 4.16 -21.71
N ARG A 230 2.29 3.65 -22.33
CA ARG A 230 2.18 3.54 -23.80
C ARG A 230 2.25 4.89 -24.52
N ARG A 231 1.92 5.98 -23.81
CA ARG A 231 1.99 7.37 -24.31
C ARG A 231 3.24 8.10 -23.84
N ASN A 232 4.19 7.40 -23.21
CA ASN A 232 5.40 7.95 -22.63
C ASN A 232 5.12 9.07 -21.59
N LEU A 233 4.05 8.88 -20.81
CA LEU A 233 3.62 9.77 -19.73
C LEU A 233 3.76 9.07 -18.38
N ASP A 234 4.11 9.83 -17.35
CA ASP A 234 4.23 9.34 -15.97
C ASP A 234 3.01 9.75 -15.15
N ILE A 235 2.48 8.82 -14.36
CA ILE A 235 1.31 9.07 -13.50
C ILE A 235 1.57 10.14 -12.44
N MET A 236 2.83 10.33 -12.04
CA MET A 236 3.23 11.35 -11.06
C MET A 236 3.18 12.74 -11.69
N THR A 237 3.73 12.91 -12.89
CA THR A 237 3.95 14.23 -13.50
C THR A 237 2.87 14.66 -14.51
N ILE A 238 1.90 13.80 -14.81
CA ILE A 238 0.84 14.14 -15.77
C ILE A 238 0.01 15.35 -15.32
N SER A 239 -0.16 16.34 -16.21
CA SER A 239 -0.99 17.51 -15.94
C SER A 239 -2.48 17.17 -15.96
N HIS A 240 -3.29 17.98 -15.27
CA HIS A 240 -4.76 17.82 -15.27
C HIS A 240 -5.34 17.83 -16.69
N ASN A 241 -4.86 18.73 -17.54
CA ASN A 241 -5.33 18.83 -18.92
C ASN A 241 -4.99 17.58 -19.74
N GLN A 242 -3.76 17.09 -19.64
CA GLN A 242 -3.35 15.85 -20.32
C GLN A 242 -4.19 14.66 -19.85
N LEU A 243 -4.39 14.50 -18.55
CA LEU A 243 -5.19 13.40 -18.03
C LEU A 243 -6.66 13.50 -18.47
N SER A 244 -7.22 14.72 -18.47
CA SER A 244 -8.58 14.98 -18.98
C SER A 244 -8.74 14.61 -20.44
N GLU A 245 -7.79 14.98 -21.31
CA GLU A 245 -7.82 14.60 -22.72
C GLU A 245 -7.74 13.08 -22.92
N ILE A 246 -6.88 12.40 -22.16
CA ILE A 246 -6.77 10.94 -22.19
C ILE A 246 -8.09 10.30 -21.75
N TYR A 247 -8.69 10.82 -20.68
CA TYR A 247 -9.93 10.32 -20.13
C TYR A 247 -11.11 10.49 -21.10
N GLU A 248 -11.27 11.67 -21.70
CA GLU A 248 -12.32 11.91 -22.69
C GLU A 248 -12.14 11.04 -23.95
N ALA A 249 -10.91 10.93 -24.46
CA ALA A 249 -10.61 10.06 -25.60
C ALA A 249 -10.95 8.59 -25.30
N PHE A 250 -10.69 8.13 -24.08
CA PHE A 250 -11.03 6.79 -23.64
C PHE A 250 -12.55 6.57 -23.59
N LYS A 251 -13.31 7.49 -22.97
CA LYS A 251 -14.78 7.44 -22.93
C LYS A 251 -15.39 7.39 -24.33
N GLN A 252 -14.89 8.20 -25.27
CA GLN A 252 -15.33 8.18 -26.65
C GLN A 252 -15.02 6.85 -27.36
N HIS A 253 -13.85 6.25 -27.10
CA HIS A 253 -13.50 4.95 -27.67
C HIS A 253 -14.45 3.84 -27.19
N ILE A 254 -14.75 3.81 -25.89
CA ILE A 254 -15.70 2.87 -25.30
C ILE A 254 -17.10 3.05 -25.91
N ALA A 255 -17.58 4.30 -26.03
CA ALA A 255 -18.88 4.60 -26.63
C ALA A 255 -18.97 4.13 -28.09
N LYS A 256 -17.93 4.37 -28.90
CA LYS A 256 -17.87 3.90 -30.30
C LYS A 256 -17.89 2.37 -30.38
N LYS A 257 -17.15 1.68 -29.51
CA LYS A 257 -17.11 0.22 -29.46
C LYS A 257 -18.46 -0.38 -29.07
N ALA A 258 -19.17 0.26 -28.14
CA ALA A 258 -20.53 -0.13 -27.76
C ALA A 258 -21.53 0.06 -28.90
N GLN A 259 -21.46 1.17 -29.63
CA GLN A 259 -22.34 1.42 -30.78
C GLN A 259 -22.08 0.42 -31.92
N ALA A 260 -20.82 0.18 -32.28
CA ALA A 260 -20.46 -0.79 -33.31
C ALA A 260 -20.94 -2.22 -32.98
N ARG A 261 -20.99 -2.58 -31.69
CA ARG A 261 -21.55 -3.86 -31.26
C ARG A 261 -23.06 -3.92 -31.47
N LYS A 262 -23.80 -2.86 -31.11
CA LYS A 262 -25.25 -2.76 -31.35
C LYS A 262 -25.59 -2.82 -32.84
N ASP A 263 -24.81 -2.14 -33.67
CA ASP A 263 -25.03 -2.12 -35.12
C ASP A 263 -24.80 -3.51 -35.74
N LYS A 264 -23.78 -4.25 -35.27
CA LYS A 264 -23.54 -5.65 -35.69
C LYS A 264 -24.66 -6.59 -35.24
N GLU A 265 -25.15 -6.44 -34.02
CA GLU A 265 -26.26 -7.23 -33.49
C GLU A 265 -27.56 -6.94 -34.26
N ALA A 266 -27.82 -5.68 -34.62
CA ALA A 266 -28.96 -5.27 -35.44
C ALA A 266 -28.88 -5.81 -36.88
N GLN A 267 -27.70 -5.76 -37.51
CA GLN A 267 -27.46 -6.33 -38.84
C GLN A 267 -27.62 -7.85 -38.84
N ALA A 268 -27.12 -8.54 -37.81
CA ALA A 268 -27.30 -9.98 -37.66
C ALA A 268 -28.78 -10.35 -37.49
N ALA A 269 -29.55 -9.57 -36.71
CA ALA A 269 -30.98 -9.78 -36.53
C ALA A 269 -31.77 -9.58 -37.84
N GLN A 270 -31.45 -8.54 -38.62
CA GLN A 270 -32.08 -8.30 -39.94
C GLN A 270 -31.75 -9.41 -40.94
N HIS A 271 -30.50 -9.88 -40.99
CA HIS A 271 -30.12 -10.99 -41.85
C HIS A 271 -30.87 -12.29 -41.49
N ASN A 272 -31.06 -12.56 -40.20
CA ASN A 272 -31.81 -13.73 -39.74
C ASN A 272 -33.31 -13.64 -40.06
N GLN A 273 -33.91 -12.45 -39.98
CA GLN A 273 -35.31 -12.23 -40.38
C GLN A 273 -35.52 -12.42 -41.88
N HIS A 274 -34.60 -11.95 -42.73
CA HIS A 274 -34.66 -12.20 -44.17
C HIS A 274 -34.51 -13.68 -44.52
N HIS A 275 -33.67 -14.42 -43.78
CA HIS A 275 -33.47 -15.84 -44.01
C HIS A 275 -34.70 -16.68 -43.64
N HIS A 276 -35.41 -16.33 -42.55
CA HIS A 276 -36.68 -16.97 -42.20
C HIS A 276 -37.80 -16.63 -43.19
N HIS A 277 -37.92 -15.36 -43.61
CA HIS A 277 -38.94 -14.97 -44.60
C HIS A 277 -38.73 -15.67 -45.96
N ALA A 278 -37.48 -15.85 -46.39
CA ALA A 278 -37.18 -16.58 -47.63
C ALA A 278 -37.51 -18.08 -47.53
N GLN A 279 -37.28 -18.71 -46.37
CA GLN A 279 -37.70 -20.10 -46.12
C GLN A 279 -39.22 -20.24 -46.13
N ASP A 280 -39.95 -19.33 -45.48
CA ASP A 280 -41.41 -19.37 -45.45
C ASP A 280 -42.02 -19.22 -46.86
N LEU A 281 -41.45 -18.36 -47.71
CA LEU A 281 -41.87 -18.20 -49.10
C LEU A 281 -41.60 -19.45 -49.95
N MET A 282 -40.45 -20.11 -49.74
CA MET A 282 -40.13 -21.37 -50.43
C MET A 282 -41.12 -22.48 -50.07
N TYR A 283 -41.40 -22.65 -48.76
CA TYR A 283 -42.39 -23.63 -48.29
C TYR A 283 -43.81 -23.32 -48.81
N ALA A 284 -44.19 -22.05 -48.94
CA ALA A 284 -45.48 -21.66 -49.49
C ALA A 284 -45.59 -21.97 -51.00
N GLN A 285 -44.51 -21.79 -51.77
CA GLN A 285 -44.46 -22.11 -53.20
C GLN A 285 -44.51 -23.62 -53.45
N ASP A 286 -43.79 -24.42 -52.64
CA ASP A 286 -43.85 -25.89 -52.71
C ASP A 286 -45.26 -26.40 -52.36
N ALA A 287 -45.91 -25.82 -51.35
CA ALA A 287 -47.29 -26.16 -51.01
C ALA A 287 -48.29 -25.84 -52.14
N GLN A 288 -48.12 -24.72 -52.84
CA GLN A 288 -48.95 -24.38 -54.01
C GLN A 288 -48.69 -25.31 -55.20
N HIS A 289 -47.44 -25.70 -55.45
CA HIS A 289 -47.10 -26.69 -56.48
C HIS A 289 -47.74 -28.06 -56.22
N VAL A 290 -47.74 -28.51 -54.96
CA VAL A 290 -48.38 -29.76 -54.55
C VAL A 290 -49.90 -29.69 -54.68
N GLN A 291 -50.53 -28.55 -54.36
CA GLN A 291 -51.98 -28.37 -54.55
C GLN A 291 -52.38 -28.34 -56.03
N ASN A 292 -51.62 -27.63 -56.88
CA ASN A 292 -51.89 -27.57 -58.31
C ASN A 292 -51.67 -28.93 -58.99
N SER A 293 -50.68 -29.71 -58.55
CA SER A 293 -50.43 -31.05 -59.10
C SER A 293 -51.52 -32.08 -58.75
N ARG A 294 -52.32 -31.84 -57.69
CA ARG A 294 -53.46 -32.68 -57.32
C ARG A 294 -54.75 -32.39 -58.11
N HIS A 295 -54.80 -31.31 -58.90
CA HIS A 295 -55.95 -30.96 -59.74
C HIS A 295 -55.79 -31.36 -61.22
N VAL A 296 -54.69 -32.04 -61.59
CA VAL A 296 -54.38 -32.47 -62.97
C VAL A 296 -54.60 -33.99 -63.17
N HIS A 297 -55.38 -34.63 -62.32
CA HIS A 297 -55.85 -36.02 -62.49
C HIS A 297 -57.37 -36.10 -62.38
#